data_AF-A0A7C7SDZ7-F1
#
_entry.id   AF-A0A7C7SDZ7-F1
#
_cell.length_a   1.000
_cell.length_b   1.000
_cell.length_c   1.000
_cell.angle_alpha   90.00
_cell.angle_beta   90.00
_cell.angle_gamma   90.00
#
_symmetry.space_group_name_H-M   'P 1'
#
loop_
_entity.id
_entity.type
_entity.pdbx_description
1 polymer ?
#
loop_
_entity_poly.entity_id
_entity_poly.type
_entity_poly.pdbx_seq_one_letter_code
_entity_poly.pdbx_strand_id
1 'polypeptide(L)' 'MVEEIQRTGDIFFPSNWLDATLGGHNSSEAADIVRRFLDGLAPDFPHRLRAKILQSADLLLQTR' A
#
# COMPACT_ATOMS: atom_id res chain seq x y z
N MET A 1 9.66 25.07 -10.64
CA MET A 1 8.29 24.63 -10.33
C MET A 1 8.25 23.11 -10.18
N VAL A 2 8.88 22.60 -9.12
CA VAL A 2 8.86 21.19 -8.68
C VAL A 2 8.86 21.15 -7.14
N GLU A 3 9.46 22.16 -6.50
CA GLU A 3 9.49 22.31 -5.04
C GLU A 3 8.13 22.59 -4.38
N GLU A 4 7.11 23.06 -5.12
CA GLU A 4 5.76 23.27 -4.57
C GLU A 4 4.94 21.98 -4.43
N ILE A 5 5.25 20.92 -5.18
CA ILE A 5 4.56 19.63 -5.07
C ILE A 5 4.94 18.91 -3.77
N GLN A 6 6.06 19.28 -3.13
CA GLN A 6 6.49 18.70 -1.85
C GLN A 6 5.93 19.41 -0.61
N ARG A 7 5.24 20.55 -0.75
CA ARG A 7 4.84 21.38 0.41
C ARG A 7 3.44 21.07 0.95
N THR A 8 2.53 20.62 0.10
CA THR A 8 1.24 20.08 0.51
C THR A 8 1.42 18.57 0.67
N GLY A 9 1.52 18.09 1.89
CA GLY A 9 1.51 16.67 2.25
C GLY A 9 0.17 15.99 1.94
N ASP A 10 -0.33 16.16 0.72
CA ASP A 10 -1.60 15.68 0.19
C ASP A 10 -1.40 15.20 -1.25
N ILE A 11 -0.35 14.39 -1.46
CA ILE A 11 -0.46 13.35 -2.47
C ILE A 11 -1.58 12.46 -1.94
N PHE A 12 -2.79 12.66 -2.48
CA PHE A 12 -3.94 11.80 -2.31
C PHE A 12 -3.51 10.38 -2.68
N PHE A 13 -2.90 9.66 -1.74
CA PHE A 13 -2.57 8.27 -1.98
C PHE A 13 -3.92 7.57 -2.12
N PRO A 14 -4.26 7.09 -3.33
CA PRO A 14 -5.63 6.79 -3.66
C PRO A 14 -6.00 5.48 -2.96
N SER A 15 -6.52 5.58 -1.74
CA SER A 15 -7.02 4.43 -0.99
C SER A 15 -8.02 3.65 -1.84
N ASN A 16 -8.88 4.35 -2.59
CA ASN A 16 -9.80 3.74 -3.55
C ASN A 16 -9.11 2.89 -4.63
N TRP A 17 -7.91 3.29 -5.09
CA TRP A 17 -7.15 2.51 -6.06
C TRP A 17 -6.52 1.28 -5.40
N LEU A 18 -5.98 1.42 -4.18
CA LEU A 18 -5.48 0.27 -3.42
C LEU A 18 -6.61 -0.72 -3.13
N ASP A 19 -7.76 -0.23 -2.67
CA ASP A 19 -8.93 -1.05 -2.35
C ASP A 19 -9.46 -1.76 -3.60
N ALA A 20 -9.50 -1.08 -4.75
CA ALA A 20 -9.86 -1.70 -6.03
C ALA A 20 -8.82 -2.73 -6.51
N THR A 21 -7.55 -2.53 -6.16
CA THR A 21 -6.43 -3.41 -6.56
C THR A 21 -6.29 -4.62 -5.65
N LEU A 22 -6.63 -4.50 -4.35
CA LEU A 22 -6.34 -5.51 -3.33
C LEU A 22 -7.61 -6.12 -2.72
N GLY A 23 -8.67 -5.33 -2.55
CA GLY A 23 -9.86 -5.67 -1.75
C GLY A 23 -10.77 -6.77 -2.29
N GLY A 24 -10.46 -7.34 -3.47
CA GLY A 24 -11.18 -8.49 -4.03
C GLY A 24 -10.33 -9.76 -4.14
N HIS A 25 -9.04 -9.69 -3.80
CA HIS A 25 -8.14 -10.83 -3.90
C HIS A 25 -8.10 -11.62 -2.58
N ASN A 26 -8.07 -12.94 -2.70
CA ASN A 26 -7.94 -13.86 -1.57
C ASN A 26 -6.98 -15.03 -1.84
N SER A 27 -6.23 -15.00 -2.95
CA SER A 27 -5.30 -16.08 -3.27
C SER A 27 -3.99 -15.93 -2.50
N SER A 28 -3.36 -17.06 -2.18
CA SER A 28 -2.06 -17.10 -1.52
C SER A 28 -0.97 -16.43 -2.37
N GLU A 29 -1.03 -16.53 -3.71
CA GLU A 29 -0.04 -15.88 -4.57
C GLU A 29 -0.13 -14.35 -4.48
N ALA A 30 -1.35 -13.80 -4.44
CA ALA A 30 -1.53 -12.35 -4.30
C ALA A 30 -1.04 -11.87 -2.91
N ALA A 31 -1.29 -12.63 -1.85
CA ALA A 31 -0.79 -12.33 -0.52
C ALA A 31 0.75 -12.33 -0.47
N ASP A 32 1.39 -13.31 -1.11
CA ASP A 32 2.85 -13.40 -1.22
C ASP A 32 3.46 -12.22 -1.98
N ILE A 33 2.82 -11.76 -3.05
CA ILE A 33 3.27 -10.57 -3.80
C ILE A 33 3.28 -9.34 -2.90
N VAL A 34 2.19 -9.12 -2.15
CA VAL A 34 2.10 -7.98 -1.22
C VAL A 34 3.13 -8.10 -0.10
N ARG A 35 3.35 -9.30 0.44
CA ARG A 35 4.36 -9.56 1.48
C ARG A 35 5.76 -9.18 0.99
N ARG A 36 6.16 -9.69 -0.18
CA ARG A 36 7.46 -9.41 -0.80
C ARG A 36 7.64 -7.92 -1.09
N PHE A 37 6.58 -7.25 -1.54
CA PHE A 37 6.61 -5.81 -1.74
C PHE A 37 6.88 -5.06 -0.43
N LEU A 38 6.15 -5.39 0.64
CA LEU A 38 6.31 -4.76 1.95
C LEU A 38 7.69 -5.02 2.58
N ASP A 39 8.24 -6.23 2.39
CA ASP A 39 9.56 -6.61 2.91
C ASP A 39 10.71 -5.92 2.15
N GLY A 40 10.47 -5.54 0.88
CA GLY A 40 11.43 -4.82 0.05
C GLY A 40 11.44 -3.29 0.26
N LEU A 41 10.57 -2.75 1.12
CA LEU A 41 10.50 -1.31 1.35
C LEU A 41 11.73 -0.78 2.09
N ALA A 42 12.18 0.41 1.69
CA ALA A 42 13.28 1.10 2.36
C ALA A 42 12.91 1.49 3.81
N PRO A 43 13.87 1.59 4.74
CA PRO A 43 13.60 1.92 6.14
C PRO A 43 12.94 3.29 6.35
N ASP A 44 13.15 4.23 5.44
CA ASP A 44 12.59 5.59 5.46
C ASP A 44 11.26 5.71 4.71
N PHE A 45 10.69 4.58 4.25
CA PHE A 45 9.42 4.57 3.57
C PHE A 45 8.31 5.18 4.47
N PRO A 46 7.47 6.10 3.95
CA PRO A 46 6.52 6.82 4.78
C PRO A 46 5.54 5.88 5.50
N HIS A 47 5.54 5.93 6.84
CA HIS A 47 4.68 5.07 7.67
C HIS A 47 3.19 5.16 7.32
N ARG A 48 2.71 6.36 6.95
CA ARG A 48 1.31 6.56 6.53
C ARG A 48 0.95 5.81 5.25
N LEU A 49 1.87 5.75 4.28
CA LEU A 49 1.66 5.00 3.04
C LEU A 49 1.68 3.51 3.31
N ARG A 50 2.62 3.04 4.15
CA ARG A 50 2.69 1.63 4.56
C ARG A 50 1.40 1.20 5.26
N ALA A 51 0.88 2.04 6.15
CA ALA A 51 -0.38 1.77 6.85
C ALA A 51 -1.56 1.67 5.87
N LYS A 52 -1.65 2.53 4.85
CA LYS A 52 -2.70 2.44 3.83
C LYS A 52 -2.63 1.13 3.04
N ILE A 53 -1.43 0.71 2.62
CA ILE A 53 -1.24 -0.56 1.91
C ILE A 53 -1.69 -1.73 2.79
N LEU A 54 -1.28 -1.76 4.06
CA LEU A 54 -1.68 -2.81 5.00
C LEU A 54 -3.19 -2.83 5.23
N GLN A 55 -3.82 -1.66 5.35
CA GLN A 55 -5.26 -1.55 5.52
C GLN A 55 -6.01 -2.13 4.31
N SER A 56 -5.63 -1.77 3.09
CA SER A 56 -6.28 -2.28 1.88
C SER A 56 -5.97 -3.75 1.61
N ALA A 57 -4.83 -4.26 2.09
CA ALA A 57 -4.43 -5.66 1.97
C ALA A 57 -4.89 -6.55 3.13
N ASP A 58 -5.58 -6.03 4.14
CA ASP A 58 -5.82 -6.74 5.41
C ASP A 58 -6.49 -8.11 5.19
N LEU A 59 -7.58 -8.14 4.43
CA LEU A 59 -8.29 -9.39 4.09
C LEU A 59 -7.42 -10.35 3.27
N LEU A 60 -6.64 -9.83 2.34
CA LEU A 60 -5.75 -10.62 1.49
C LEU A 60 -4.62 -11.27 2.32
N LEU A 61 -4.06 -10.54 3.29
CA LEU A 61 -2.96 -11.01 4.13
C LEU A 61 -3.42 -11.98 5.24
N GLN A 62 -4.72 -12.13 5.45
CA GLN A 62 -5.31 -13.13 6.35
C GLN A 62 -5.54 -14.50 5.68
N THR A 63 -5.42 -14.60 4.35
CA THR A 63 -5.43 -15.90 3.66
C THR A 63 -4.28 -16.77 4.17
N ARG A 64 -4.61 -18.00 4.63
CA ARG A 64 -3.66 -18.98 5.16
C ARG A 64 -2.88 -19.71 4.07
#